data_AF-V8N4J4-F1
#
_entry.id   AF-V8N4J4-F1
#
_cell.length_a   1.000
_cell.length_b   1.000
_cell.length_c   1.000
_cell.angle_alpha   90.00
_cell.angle_beta   90.00
_cell.angle_gamma   90.00
#
_symmetry.space_group_name_H-M   'P 1'
#
loop_
_entity.id
_entity.type
_entity.pdbx_description
1 polymer ?
#
loop_
_entity_poly.entity_id
_entity_poly.type
_entity_poly.pdbx_seq_one_letter_code
_entity_poly.pdbx_strand_id
1 'polypeptide(L)'
;MEHWMERFSGCRALVMGAGQGAMNAKGIHQLWMLFSLAWLVLEMDAASFEQFKKKHVDYPMNLPESYNNYCNQMMMSRGMKYRYYNTFINASDYTLKHICSKYDDGPWISDN
;
A
#
# COMPACT_ATOMS: atom_id res chain seq x y z
N MET A 1 -14.30 -15.94 -26.86
CA MET A 1 -14.48 -14.57 -26.34
C MET A 1 -13.45 -14.38 -25.23
N GLU A 2 -12.16 -14.51 -25.52
CA GLU A 2 -11.30 -13.44 -26.06
C GLU A 2 -11.52 -12.07 -25.43
N HIS A 3 -10.40 -11.54 -24.91
CA HIS A 3 -9.94 -10.16 -24.98
C HIS A 3 -9.97 -9.31 -23.68
N TRP A 4 -8.75 -8.95 -23.25
CA TRP A 4 -8.32 -7.86 -22.36
C TRP A 4 -8.17 -8.12 -20.85
N MET A 5 -6.96 -8.52 -20.43
CA MET A 5 -6.01 -7.58 -19.80
C MET A 5 -4.63 -8.25 -19.71
N GLU A 6 -3.88 -8.12 -20.80
CA GLU A 6 -2.43 -7.98 -20.72
C GLU A 6 -2.09 -6.52 -20.43
N ARG A 7 -1.35 -6.28 -19.34
CA ARG A 7 -0.41 -5.17 -19.07
C ARG A 7 -0.07 -5.26 -17.57
N PHE A 8 1.08 -5.74 -17.13
CA PHE A 8 2.42 -5.68 -17.71
C PHE A 8 3.15 -7.02 -17.56
N SER A 9 3.20 -7.76 -18.67
CA SER A 9 4.31 -8.63 -19.01
C SER A 9 5.56 -7.76 -19.22
N GLY A 10 6.67 -8.14 -18.61
CA GLY A 10 7.89 -7.35 -18.70
C GLY A 10 9.15 -7.92 -18.07
N CYS A 11 9.17 -9.19 -17.63
CA CYS A 11 10.42 -9.95 -17.55
C CYS A 11 10.90 -10.22 -18.98
N ARG A 12 11.50 -9.22 -19.62
CA ARG A 12 12.32 -9.42 -20.81
C ARG A 12 13.58 -8.60 -20.58
N ALA A 13 14.62 -9.31 -20.14
CA ALA A 13 15.98 -8.78 -20.14
C ALA A 13 16.27 -8.30 -21.57
N LEU A 14 16.26 -6.98 -21.75
CA LEU A 14 16.69 -6.37 -22.99
C LEU A 14 18.22 -6.44 -22.95
N VAL A 15 18.78 -7.46 -23.60
CA VAL A 15 20.20 -7.47 -23.97
C VAL A 15 20.38 -6.31 -24.95
N MET A 16 20.75 -5.13 -24.43
CA MET A 16 21.19 -4.02 -25.26
C MET A 16 22.53 -4.40 -25.87
N GLY A 17 22.54 -4.57 -27.19
CA GLY A 17 23.76 -4.66 -27.97
C GLY A 17 24.64 -3.43 -27.69
N ALA A 18 25.87 -3.69 -27.28
CA ALA A 18 26.87 -2.67 -27.02
C ALA A 18 27.27 -1.97 -28.32
N GLY A 19 26.66 -0.82 -28.60
CA GLY A 19 27.29 0.20 -29.43
C GLY A 19 28.42 0.84 -28.63
N GLN A 20 29.66 0.60 -29.07
CA GLN A 20 30.88 1.05 -28.40
C GLN A 20 30.93 2.58 -28.31
N GLY A 21 30.63 3.10 -27.13
CA GLY A 21 31.00 4.43 -26.68
C GLY A 21 31.61 4.30 -25.30
N ALA A 22 32.93 4.48 -25.20
CA ALA A 22 33.67 4.36 -23.94
C ALA A 22 33.23 5.45 -22.96
N MET A 23 32.22 5.16 -22.14
CA MET A 23 31.89 5.95 -20.97
C MET A 23 32.47 5.25 -19.75
N ASN A 24 33.22 6.03 -18.96
CA ASN A 24 33.91 5.60 -17.75
C ASN A 24 32.97 4.75 -16.88
N ALA A 25 33.23 3.44 -16.78
CA ALA A 25 32.30 2.43 -16.24
C ALA A 25 31.78 2.73 -14.83
N LYS A 26 32.51 3.56 -14.08
CA LYS A 26 32.13 4.06 -12.76
C LYS A 26 30.89 4.95 -12.78
N GLY A 27 30.72 5.78 -13.81
CA GLY A 27 29.60 6.75 -13.90
C GLY A 27 28.26 6.09 -14.23
N ILE A 28 28.25 5.14 -15.16
CA ILE A 28 27.04 4.41 -15.53
C ILE A 28 26.56 3.55 -14.35
N HIS A 29 27.46 2.79 -13.72
CA HIS A 29 27.10 1.94 -12.59
C HIS A 29 26.53 2.75 -11.42
N GLN A 30 27.08 3.94 -11.15
CA GLN A 30 26.52 4.83 -10.14
C GLN A 30 25.13 5.35 -10.51
N LEU A 31 24.89 5.69 -11.78
CA LEU A 31 23.57 6.13 -12.24
C LEU A 31 22.50 5.04 -12.04
N TRP A 32 22.83 3.79 -12.37
CA TRP A 32 21.92 2.65 -12.18
C TRP A 32 21.60 2.38 -10.71
N MET A 33 22.62 2.41 -9.85
CA MET A 33 22.43 2.23 -8.40
C MET A 33 21.53 3.31 -7.82
N LEU A 34 21.72 4.57 -8.23
CA LEU A 34 20.88 5.69 -7.80
C LEU A 34 19.43 5.56 -8.27
N PHE A 35 19.21 5.07 -9.50
CA PHE A 35 17.87 4.85 -10.03
C PHE A 35 17.13 3.73 -9.27
N SER A 36 17.80 2.62 -8.96
CA SER A 36 17.22 1.53 -8.15
C SER A 36 16.92 1.96 -6.71
N LEU A 37 17.79 2.77 -6.10
CA LEU A 37 17.55 3.34 -4.76
C LEU A 37 16.37 4.32 -4.76
N ALA A 38 16.27 5.19 -5.77
CA ALA A 38 15.13 6.10 -5.92
C ALA A 38 13.81 5.32 -6.08
N TRP A 39 13.84 4.21 -6.82
CA TRP A 39 12.69 3.32 -6.98
C TRP A 39 12.26 2.67 -5.66
N LEU A 40 13.23 2.16 -4.88
CA LEU A 40 12.97 1.60 -3.55
C LEU A 40 12.40 2.65 -2.58
N VAL A 41 12.91 3.87 -2.60
CA VAL A 41 12.39 4.97 -1.76
C VAL A 41 10.97 5.38 -2.17
N LEU A 42 10.65 5.31 -3.47
CA LEU A 42 9.30 5.54 -3.97
C LEU A 42 8.32 4.45 -3.52
N GLU A 43 8.82 3.24 -3.28
CA GLU A 43 8.03 2.07 -2.87
C GLU A 43 8.00 1.86 -1.35
N MET A 44 8.76 2.65 -0.58
CA MET A 44 8.62 2.74 0.88
C MET A 44 7.41 3.59 1.25
N ASP A 45 6.22 3.04 1.00
CA ASP A 45 5.01 3.49 1.67
C ASP A 45 5.10 3.08 3.15
N ALA A 46 5.67 3.95 3.98
CA ALA A 46 5.41 3.88 5.41
C ALA A 46 3.89 3.98 5.57
N ALA A 47 3.24 2.89 6.01
CA ALA A 47 1.79 2.81 6.12
C ALA A 47 1.27 3.99 6.96
N SER A 48 0.81 5.04 6.28
CA SER A 48 0.48 6.29 6.93
C SER A 48 -0.88 6.19 7.62
N PHE A 49 -1.13 7.05 8.60
CA PHE A 49 -2.45 7.14 9.23
C PHE A 49 -3.56 7.41 8.20
N GLU A 50 -3.26 8.14 7.12
CA GLU A 50 -4.21 8.38 6.02
C GLU A 50 -4.48 7.12 5.19
N GLN A 51 -3.46 6.29 4.94
CA GLN A 51 -3.66 5.00 4.29
C GLN A 51 -4.49 4.04 5.16
N PHE A 52 -4.25 4.04 6.48
CA PHE A 52 -5.07 3.32 7.44
C PHE A 52 -6.52 3.80 7.40
N LYS A 53 -6.76 5.11 7.49
CA LYS A 53 -8.11 5.69 7.43
C LYS A 53 -8.84 5.30 6.15
N LYS A 54 -8.17 5.41 5.00
CA LYS A 54 -8.74 5.03 3.71
C LYS A 54 -9.21 3.58 3.70
N LYS A 55 -8.49 2.66 4.32
CA LYS A 55 -8.81 1.22 4.28
C LYS A 55 -9.73 0.77 5.41
N HIS A 56 -9.65 1.40 6.58
CA HIS A 56 -10.23 0.87 7.81
C HIS A 56 -11.18 1.80 8.55
N VAL A 57 -11.39 3.04 8.12
CA VAL A 57 -12.20 4.01 8.88
C VAL A 57 -13.38 4.51 8.03
N ASP A 58 -14.57 4.44 8.62
CA ASP A 58 -15.81 5.03 8.11
C ASP A 58 -16.56 5.71 9.26
N TYR A 59 -16.30 7.00 9.46
CA TYR A 59 -16.91 7.81 10.51
C TYR A 59 -17.25 9.21 10.00
N PRO A 60 -18.46 9.72 10.24
CA PRO A 60 -19.62 8.99 10.76
C PRO A 60 -20.14 7.96 9.74
N MET A 61 -20.47 6.76 10.21
CA MET A 61 -21.05 5.73 9.35
C MET A 61 -22.39 6.21 8.79
N ASN A 62 -22.49 6.31 7.47
CA ASN A 62 -23.76 6.56 6.80
C ASN A 62 -24.58 5.28 6.85
N LEU A 63 -25.65 5.27 7.65
CA LEU A 63 -26.55 4.12 7.80
C LEU A 63 -27.11 3.73 6.42
N PRO A 64 -26.68 2.59 5.87
CA PRO A 64 -27.16 2.14 4.58
C PRO A 64 -28.48 1.38 4.76
N GLU A 65 -29.36 1.46 3.77
CA GLU A 65 -30.62 0.70 3.75
C GLU A 65 -30.41 -0.83 3.81
N SER A 66 -29.21 -1.33 3.51
CA SER A 66 -28.82 -2.74 3.62
C SER A 66 -27.34 -2.92 3.97
N TYR A 67 -27.07 -3.69 5.05
CA TYR A 67 -25.71 -3.99 5.54
C TYR A 67 -24.83 -4.73 4.51
N ASN A 68 -25.39 -5.64 3.72
CA ASN A 68 -24.62 -6.37 2.70
C ASN A 68 -24.19 -5.45 1.55
N ASN A 69 -25.03 -4.46 1.21
CA ASN A 69 -24.71 -3.48 0.18
C ASN A 69 -23.60 -2.54 0.65
N TYR A 70 -23.58 -2.19 1.94
CA TYR A 70 -22.55 -1.36 2.53
C TYR A 70 -21.14 -1.93 2.37
N CYS A 71 -20.93 -3.18 2.77
CA CYS A 71 -19.60 -3.80 2.70
C CYS A 71 -19.06 -3.80 1.26
N ASN A 72 -19.89 -4.19 0.29
CA ASN A 72 -19.50 -4.20 -1.12
C ASN A 72 -19.17 -2.80 -1.64
N GLN A 73 -20.02 -1.81 -1.33
CA GLN A 73 -19.81 -0.42 -1.76
C GLN A 73 -18.56 0.19 -1.13
N MET A 74 -18.32 -0.02 0.16
CA MET A 74 -17.15 0.49 0.87
C MET A 74 -15.86 -0.18 0.40
N MET A 75 -15.88 -1.48 0.19
CA MET A 75 -14.72 -2.19 -0.37
C MET A 75 -14.39 -1.72 -1.79
N MET A 76 -15.40 -1.49 -2.63
CA MET A 76 -15.19 -0.96 -3.99
C MET A 76 -14.68 0.48 -3.99
N SER A 77 -15.34 1.39 -3.26
CA SER A 77 -14.99 2.81 -3.22
C SER A 77 -13.59 3.08 -2.68
N ARG A 78 -13.09 2.21 -1.80
CA ARG A 78 -11.75 2.32 -1.22
C ARG A 78 -10.68 1.53 -1.99
N GLY A 79 -11.01 0.93 -3.14
CA GLY A 79 -10.07 0.20 -4.00
C GLY A 79 -9.68 -1.19 -3.48
N MET A 80 -10.53 -1.81 -2.67
CA MET A 80 -10.28 -3.08 -1.98
C MET A 80 -11.18 -4.22 -2.49
N LYS A 81 -11.70 -4.13 -3.72
CA LYS A 81 -12.64 -5.10 -4.32
C LYS A 81 -12.18 -6.57 -4.22
N TYR A 82 -10.87 -6.82 -4.26
CA TYR A 82 -10.30 -8.17 -4.24
C TYR A 82 -9.81 -8.63 -2.85
N ARG A 83 -10.03 -7.83 -1.81
CA ARG A 83 -9.73 -8.21 -0.43
C ARG A 83 -10.85 -9.09 0.11
N TYR A 84 -10.50 -10.25 0.65
CA TYR A 84 -11.45 -11.20 1.22
C TYR A 84 -12.11 -10.69 2.50
N TYR A 85 -11.35 -10.00 3.35
CA TYR A 85 -11.81 -9.50 4.64
C TYR A 85 -11.29 -8.10 4.89
N ASN A 86 -12.13 -7.26 5.48
CA ASN A 86 -11.77 -5.94 5.97
C ASN A 86 -12.75 -5.51 7.06
N THR A 87 -12.25 -4.77 8.05
CA THR A 87 -13.07 -4.17 9.09
C THR A 87 -13.07 -2.66 8.91
N PHE A 88 -14.27 -2.07 8.92
CA PHE A 88 -14.46 -0.62 8.98
C PHE A 88 -14.78 -0.21 10.42
N ILE A 89 -13.97 0.67 10.97
CA ILE A 89 -14.09 1.21 12.31
C ILE A 89 -14.88 2.50 12.22
N ASN A 90 -15.99 2.56 12.94
CA ASN A 90 -16.82 3.75 13.09
C ASN A 90 -16.40 4.53 14.35
N ALA A 91 -15.24 5.18 14.28
CA ALA A 91 -14.73 6.02 15.38
C ALA A 91 -14.02 7.26 14.84
N SER A 92 -13.97 8.31 15.66
CA SER A 92 -13.29 9.57 15.32
C SER A 92 -11.77 9.40 15.24
N ASP A 93 -11.10 10.23 14.44
CA ASP A 93 -9.63 10.30 14.36
C ASP A 93 -8.98 10.48 15.74
N TYR A 94 -9.60 11.26 16.63
CA TYR A 94 -9.12 11.48 17.99
C TYR A 94 -9.09 10.18 18.78
N THR A 95 -10.20 9.43 18.77
CA THR A 95 -10.31 8.13 19.44
C THR A 95 -9.28 7.14 18.90
N LEU A 96 -9.12 7.08 17.58
CA LEU A 96 -8.17 6.17 16.93
C LEU A 96 -6.71 6.49 17.29
N LYS A 97 -6.33 7.77 17.25
CA LYS A 97 -4.97 8.19 17.61
C LYS A 97 -4.67 7.96 19.10
N HIS A 98 -5.67 8.09 19.96
CA HIS A 98 -5.51 7.88 21.40
C HIS A 98 -5.26 6.41 21.78
N ILE A 99 -5.65 5.46 20.93
CA ILE A 99 -5.31 4.03 21.13
C ILE A 99 -3.79 3.86 21.14
N CYS A 100 -3.08 4.50 20.21
CA CYS A 100 -1.62 4.36 20.11
C CYS A 100 -0.89 4.87 21.36
N SER A 101 -1.42 5.88 22.07
CA SER A 101 -0.82 6.41 23.30
C SER A 101 -1.03 5.53 24.54
N LYS A 102 -1.95 4.55 24.48
CA LYS A 102 -2.21 3.64 25.62
C LYS A 102 -1.33 2.39 25.64
N TYR A 103 -0.64 2.11 24.54
CA TYR A 103 0.21 0.92 24.36
C TYR A 103 1.70 1.28 24.33
N ASP A 104 2.14 2.19 25.21
CA ASP A 104 3.45 2.02 25.85
C ASP A 104 3.27 0.98 26.97
N ASP A 105 2.98 -0.26 26.57
CA ASP A 105 2.94 -1.38 27.48
C ASP A 105 4.38 -1.67 27.91
N GLY A 106 4.69 -1.28 29.15
CA GLY A 106 5.83 -1.82 29.87
C GLY A 106 5.87 -3.35 29.76
N PRO A 107 7.02 -3.97 30.06
CA PRO A 107 7.29 -5.38 29.76
C PRO A 107 6.11 -6.28 30.09
N TRP A 108 5.66 -7.06 29.11
CA TRP A 108 4.59 -8.05 29.22
C TRP A 108 4.86 -8.98 30.41
N ILE A 109 4.23 -8.72 31.55
CA ILE A 109 4.11 -9.72 32.62
C ILE A 109 2.88 -10.53 32.25
N SER A 110 3.13 -11.72 31.69
CA SER A 110 2.09 -12.73 31.55
C SER A 110 1.69 -13.20 32.95
N ASP A 111 0.51 -12.79 33.42
CA ASP A 111 -0.08 -13.37 34.62
C ASP A 111 -0.45 -14.83 34.31
N ASN A 112 0.18 -15.74 35.06
CA ASN A 112 0.09 -17.19 34.95
C ASN A 112 -1.01 -17.72 35.87
#